data_AF-A0A8A4TNW1-F1
#
_entry.id   AF-A0A8A4TNW1-F1
#
_cell.length_a   1.000
_cell.length_b   1.000
_cell.length_c   1.000
_cell.angle_alpha   90.00
_cell.angle_beta   90.00
_cell.angle_gamma   90.00
#
_symmetry.space_group_name_H-M   'P 1'
#
loop_
_entity.id
_entity.type
_entity.pdbx_description
1 polymer ?
#
loop_
_entity_poly.entity_id
_entity_poly.type
_entity_poly.pdbx_seq_one_letter_code
_entity_poly.pdbx_strand_id
1 'polypeptide(L)'
;MMWTLALFAAHVDGISIQVQSMEGEVVVLCRGRRVESLEALLHVVPGLRREEHLTTYCRLANYLNTFTMFHMILEPETYRRQYAQLRGSAGEPSVTSRGYGRFDLSGVAKPALIDGVPVFYAESVAGGVPYQVQAPYPHAGQRAEMTYDPLPYALEDEDAGETDGAGGDHA
;
A
#
# COMPACT_ATOMS: atom_id res chain seq x y z
N MET A 1 19.14 -19.13 -19.20
CA MET A 1 18.47 -19.74 -18.03
C MET A 1 17.76 -18.61 -17.31
N MET A 2 16.44 -18.48 -17.49
CA MET A 2 15.66 -17.44 -16.83
C MET A 2 15.29 -17.91 -15.42
N TRP A 3 15.46 -17.02 -14.44
CA TRP A 3 15.14 -17.29 -13.04
C TRP A 3 13.74 -16.77 -12.75
N THR A 4 12.84 -17.65 -12.31
CA THR A 4 11.53 -17.27 -11.78
C THR A 4 11.68 -16.90 -10.31
N LEU A 5 11.34 -15.67 -9.93
CA LEU A 5 11.32 -15.25 -8.52
C LEU A 5 9.89 -15.35 -7.99
N ALA A 6 9.68 -16.13 -6.93
CA ALA A 6 8.42 -16.15 -6.20
C ALA A 6 8.31 -14.87 -5.36
N LEU A 7 7.29 -14.06 -5.62
CA LEU A 7 7.02 -12.80 -4.91
C LEU A 7 6.10 -13.04 -3.70
N PHE A 8 5.18 -13.98 -3.84
CA PHE A 8 4.21 -14.33 -2.80
C PHE A 8 3.64 -15.73 -3.06
N ALA A 9 3.37 -16.47 -1.99
CA ALA A 9 2.62 -17.72 -2.06
C ALA A 9 1.63 -17.79 -0.88
N ALA A 10 0.44 -18.32 -1.14
CA ALA A 10 -0.59 -18.54 -0.14
C ALA A 10 -1.36 -19.83 -0.41
N HIS A 11 -2.01 -20.34 0.62
CA HIS A 11 -2.95 -21.45 0.53
C HIS A 11 -4.27 -21.03 1.14
N VAL A 12 -5.35 -21.12 0.37
CA VAL A 12 -6.70 -20.78 0.79
C VAL A 12 -7.59 -21.98 0.46
N ASP A 13 -8.15 -22.62 1.48
CA ASP A 13 -8.98 -23.83 1.34
C ASP A 13 -8.34 -24.94 0.50
N GLY A 14 -7.04 -25.18 0.71
CA GLY A 14 -6.27 -26.17 -0.04
C GLY A 14 -5.97 -25.77 -1.50
N ILE A 15 -6.26 -24.53 -1.89
CA ILE A 15 -5.91 -23.97 -3.19
C ILE A 15 -4.61 -23.17 -3.05
N SER A 16 -3.58 -23.61 -3.76
CA SER A 16 -2.30 -22.89 -3.84
C SER A 16 -2.41 -21.71 -4.81
N ILE A 17 -2.01 -20.54 -4.32
CA ILE A 17 -1.92 -19.29 -5.06
C ILE A 17 -0.45 -18.87 -5.04
N GLN A 18 0.09 -18.51 -6.20
CA GLN A 18 1.46 -18.04 -6.35
C GLN A 18 1.47 -16.74 -7.15
N VAL A 19 2.28 -15.78 -6.72
CA VAL A 19 2.59 -14.58 -7.50
C VAL A 19 4.06 -14.64 -7.85
N GLN A 20 4.33 -14.57 -9.14
CA GLN A 20 5.68 -14.76 -9.70
C GLN A 20 6.00 -13.64 -10.67
N SER A 21 7.29 -13.35 -10.83
CA SER A 21 7.76 -12.57 -11.99
C SER A 21 8.14 -13.52 -13.11
N MET A 22 7.49 -13.39 -14.27
CA MET A 22 7.75 -14.14 -15.49
C MET A 22 7.95 -13.14 -16.63
N GLU A 23 9.13 -13.17 -17.27
CA GLU A 23 9.44 -12.27 -18.40
C GLU A 23 9.30 -10.77 -18.07
N GLY A 24 9.50 -10.40 -16.80
CA GLY A 24 9.33 -9.02 -16.34
C GLY A 24 7.88 -8.66 -15.98
N GLU A 25 6.92 -9.55 -16.20
CA GLU A 25 5.53 -9.39 -15.78
C GLU A 25 5.26 -10.08 -14.45
N VAL A 26 4.46 -9.44 -13.60
CA VAL A 26 3.90 -10.11 -12.43
C VAL A 26 2.67 -10.90 -12.84
N VAL A 27 2.71 -12.21 -12.61
CA VAL A 27 1.62 -13.14 -12.89
C VAL A 27 1.08 -13.76 -11.61
N VAL A 28 -0.23 -13.91 -11.54
CA VAL A 28 -0.92 -14.65 -10.49
C VAL A 28 -1.30 -16.02 -11.02
N LEU A 29 -0.81 -17.08 -10.37
CA LEU A 29 -1.07 -18.47 -10.70
C LEU A 29 -1.93 -19.11 -9.61
N CYS A 30 -3.03 -19.75 -10.00
CA CYS A 30 -3.87 -20.57 -9.13
C CYS A 30 -3.86 -22.00 -9.65
N ARG A 31 -3.37 -22.97 -8.86
CA ARG A 31 -3.18 -24.36 -9.30
C ARG A 31 -2.41 -24.47 -10.63
N GLY A 32 -1.42 -23.60 -10.83
CA GLY A 32 -0.61 -23.54 -12.05
C GLY A 32 -1.27 -22.85 -13.25
N ARG A 33 -2.48 -22.28 -13.12
CA ARG A 33 -3.16 -21.52 -14.18
C ARG A 33 -3.05 -20.01 -13.93
N ARG A 34 -2.69 -19.25 -14.96
CA ARG A 34 -2.69 -17.77 -14.92
C ARG A 34 -4.10 -17.25 -14.70
N VAL A 35 -4.21 -16.27 -13.83
CA VAL A 35 -5.44 -15.52 -13.53
C VAL A 35 -5.15 -14.05 -13.80
N GLU A 36 -6.03 -13.40 -14.56
CA GLU A 36 -5.81 -12.04 -15.08
C GLU A 36 -6.69 -10.99 -14.42
N SER A 37 -7.67 -11.40 -13.63
CA SER A 37 -8.59 -10.48 -12.96
C SER A 37 -8.99 -10.99 -11.59
N LEU A 38 -9.39 -10.05 -10.73
CA LEU A 38 -9.87 -10.36 -9.39
C LEU A 38 -11.17 -11.19 -9.42
N GLU A 39 -12.02 -10.96 -10.42
CA GLU A 39 -13.23 -11.75 -10.65
C GLU A 39 -12.89 -13.21 -10.97
N ALA A 40 -11.96 -13.45 -11.90
CA ALA A 40 -11.52 -14.79 -12.23
C ALA A 40 -10.84 -15.48 -11.03
N LEU A 41 -10.09 -14.72 -10.23
CA LEU A 41 -9.47 -15.22 -9.00
C LEU A 41 -10.52 -15.68 -7.98
N LEU A 42 -11.55 -14.88 -7.76
CA LEU A 42 -12.64 -15.20 -6.81
C LEU A 42 -13.51 -16.37 -7.28
N HIS A 43 -13.57 -16.63 -8.59
CA HIS A 43 -14.22 -17.81 -9.13
C HIS A 43 -13.42 -19.09 -8.84
N VAL A 44 -12.09 -19.02 -8.98
CA VAL A 44 -11.18 -20.17 -8.73
C VAL A 44 -10.94 -20.40 -7.25
N VAL A 45 -10.90 -19.34 -6.43
CA VAL A 45 -10.62 -19.38 -5.00
C VAL A 45 -11.72 -18.67 -4.20
N PRO A 46 -12.92 -19.27 -4.08
CA PRO A 46 -14.04 -18.65 -3.35
C PRO A 46 -13.72 -18.34 -1.88
N GLY A 47 -12.78 -19.08 -1.28
CA GLY A 47 -12.33 -18.86 0.10
C GLY A 47 -11.79 -17.46 0.39
N LEU A 48 -11.24 -16.77 -0.62
CA LEU A 48 -10.76 -15.39 -0.51
C LEU A 48 -11.86 -14.38 -0.14
N ARG A 49 -13.12 -14.78 -0.23
CA ARG A 49 -14.27 -13.96 0.16
C ARG A 49 -14.41 -13.81 1.67
N ARG A 50 -13.77 -14.68 2.45
CA ARG A 50 -13.86 -14.69 3.91
C ARG A 50 -12.87 -13.72 4.52
N GLU A 51 -13.28 -13.07 5.60
CA GLU A 51 -12.52 -12.01 6.28
C GLU A 51 -11.15 -12.50 6.79
N GLU A 52 -11.05 -13.75 7.23
CA GLU A 52 -9.77 -14.36 7.64
C GLU A 52 -8.69 -14.35 6.53
N HIS A 53 -9.09 -14.26 5.25
CA HIS A 53 -8.20 -14.18 4.09
C HIS A 53 -8.04 -12.76 3.55
N LEU A 54 -8.55 -11.74 4.25
CA LEU A 54 -8.58 -10.35 3.78
C LEU A 54 -7.19 -9.81 3.40
N THR A 55 -6.16 -10.11 4.18
CA THR A 55 -4.79 -9.67 3.85
C THR A 55 -4.32 -10.29 2.52
N THR A 56 -4.56 -11.60 2.34
CA THR A 56 -4.24 -12.31 1.09
C THR A 56 -5.02 -11.73 -0.09
N TYR A 57 -6.31 -11.44 0.12
CA TYR A 57 -7.16 -10.80 -0.87
C TYR A 57 -6.61 -9.44 -1.32
N CYS A 58 -6.31 -8.53 -0.37
CA CYS A 58 -5.79 -7.20 -0.66
C CYS A 58 -4.45 -7.26 -1.41
N ARG A 59 -3.55 -8.19 -1.06
CA ARG A 59 -2.29 -8.40 -1.78
C ARG A 59 -2.53 -8.76 -3.24
N LEU A 60 -3.42 -9.73 -3.48
CA LEU A 60 -3.72 -10.20 -4.83
C LEU A 60 -4.45 -9.14 -5.66
N ALA A 61 -5.38 -8.40 -5.05
CA ALA A 61 -6.04 -7.26 -5.68
C ALA A 61 -5.02 -6.20 -6.12
N ASN A 62 -4.06 -5.86 -5.25
CA ASN A 62 -3.00 -4.89 -5.58
C ASN A 62 -2.15 -5.34 -6.78
N TYR A 63 -1.71 -6.60 -6.79
CA TYR A 63 -0.93 -7.16 -7.91
C TYR A 63 -1.71 -7.19 -9.22
N LEU A 64 -2.98 -7.60 -9.19
CA LEU A 64 -3.81 -7.70 -10.39
C LEU A 64 -4.18 -6.33 -10.96
N ASN A 65 -4.28 -5.29 -10.13
CA ASN A 65 -4.68 -3.96 -10.58
C ASN A 65 -3.50 -3.10 -11.03
N THR A 66 -2.37 -3.14 -10.31
CA THR A 66 -1.26 -2.19 -10.53
C THR A 66 0.08 -2.87 -10.81
N PHE A 67 0.10 -4.20 -10.91
CA PHE A 67 1.31 -4.99 -11.08
C PHE A 67 2.35 -4.69 -9.99
N THR A 68 3.45 -4.02 -10.36
CA THR A 68 4.58 -3.67 -9.50
C THR A 68 4.65 -2.18 -9.17
N MET A 69 3.65 -1.39 -9.54
CA MET A 69 3.69 0.06 -9.28
C MET A 69 3.56 0.41 -7.80
N PHE A 70 2.94 -0.46 -7.01
CA PHE A 70 2.71 -0.26 -5.58
C PHE A 70 3.12 -1.48 -4.76
N HIS A 71 3.83 -1.25 -3.66
CA HIS A 71 4.13 -2.25 -2.65
C HIS A 71 3.18 -2.11 -1.46
N MET A 72 2.42 -3.16 -1.18
CA MET A 72 1.52 -3.17 -0.03
C MET A 72 2.30 -3.08 1.28
N ILE A 73 1.86 -2.20 2.18
CA ILE A 73 2.43 -2.03 3.52
C ILE A 73 1.84 -3.14 4.41
N LEU A 74 2.60 -4.21 4.59
CA LEU A 74 2.17 -5.38 5.38
C LEU A 74 2.41 -5.22 6.89
N GLU A 75 3.44 -4.45 7.25
CA GLU A 75 3.85 -4.21 8.63
C GLU A 75 3.85 -2.70 8.92
N PRO A 76 2.71 -2.13 9.32
CA PRO A 76 2.57 -0.69 9.54
C PRO A 76 3.64 -0.08 10.45
N GLU A 77 3.96 -0.72 11.58
CA GLU A 77 4.95 -0.20 12.52
C GLU A 77 6.37 -0.24 11.95
N THR A 78 6.72 -1.31 11.23
CA THR A 78 8.01 -1.41 10.53
C THR A 78 8.12 -0.33 9.47
N TYR A 79 7.05 -0.12 8.70
CA TYR A 79 6.97 0.94 7.69
C TYR A 79 7.14 2.33 8.30
N ARG A 80 6.40 2.67 9.37
CA ARG A 80 6.50 3.97 10.05
C ARG A 80 7.92 4.25 10.54
N ARG A 81 8.61 3.25 11.11
CA ARG A 81 10.02 3.38 11.54
C ARG A 81 10.95 3.64 10.35
N GLN A 82 10.81 2.88 9.26
CA GLN A 82 11.62 3.06 8.06
C GLN A 82 11.39 4.43 7.42
N TYR A 83 10.12 4.84 7.29
CA TYR A 83 9.75 6.16 6.80
C TYR A 83 10.35 7.28 7.67
N ALA A 84 10.24 7.16 9.00
CA ALA A 84 10.83 8.12 9.93
C ALA A 84 12.36 8.15 9.86
N GLN A 85 13.05 7.03 9.61
CA GLN A 85 14.50 7.03 9.41
C GLN A 85 14.91 7.73 8.11
N LEU A 86 14.19 7.45 7.02
CA LEU A 86 14.44 8.07 5.72
C LEU A 86 14.19 9.58 5.72
N ARG A 87 13.24 10.06 6.54
CA ARG A 87 12.86 11.49 6.63
C ARG A 87 13.47 12.25 7.80
N GLY A 88 13.77 11.57 8.91
CA GLY A 88 14.39 12.14 10.11
C GLY A 88 15.91 12.32 9.98
N SER A 89 16.52 11.77 8.94
CA SER A 89 17.90 12.07 8.54
C SER A 89 17.99 13.44 7.84
N ALA A 90 17.43 14.47 8.48
CA ALA A 90 17.32 15.85 8.01
C ALA A 90 18.68 16.59 8.01
N GLY A 91 19.68 15.99 7.37
CA GLY A 91 20.98 16.59 7.09
C GLY A 91 21.43 16.38 5.64
N GLU A 92 20.89 15.36 4.94
CA GLU A 92 21.16 15.17 3.52
C GLU A 92 19.88 14.80 2.77
N PRO A 93 19.61 15.43 1.62
CA PRO A 93 18.49 15.06 0.77
C PRO A 93 18.69 13.62 0.29
N SER A 94 17.97 12.68 0.90
CA SER A 94 17.88 11.32 0.39
C SER A 94 17.30 11.36 -1.03
N VAL A 95 18.08 10.86 -1.98
CA VAL A 95 17.91 10.95 -3.44
C VAL A 95 16.60 10.31 -3.94
N THR A 96 15.91 9.52 -3.10
CA THR A 96 14.69 8.78 -3.48
C THR A 96 13.40 9.53 -3.21
N SER A 97 13.40 10.57 -2.37
CA SER A 97 12.22 11.40 -2.09
C SER A 97 12.30 12.73 -2.83
N ARG A 98 12.20 12.70 -4.17
CA ARG A 98 12.09 13.91 -4.99
C ARG A 98 10.81 14.68 -4.61
N GLY A 99 10.93 15.70 -3.78
CA GLY A 99 9.95 16.79 -3.67
C GLY A 99 8.66 16.55 -2.87
N TYR A 100 8.42 15.37 -2.30
CA TYR A 100 7.25 15.13 -1.44
C TYR A 100 7.57 15.44 0.02
N GLY A 101 6.71 16.22 0.69
CA GLY A 101 6.76 16.54 2.12
C GLY A 101 6.56 15.32 3.04
N ARG A 102 6.48 15.57 4.35
CA ARG A 102 6.20 14.53 5.35
C ARG A 102 4.72 14.14 5.28
N PHE A 103 4.39 12.85 5.19
CA PHE A 103 3.02 12.33 5.19
C PHE A 103 2.57 11.99 6.61
N ASP A 104 1.28 12.16 6.89
CA ASP A 104 0.66 11.65 8.11
C ASP A 104 0.44 10.13 7.97
N LEU A 105 1.12 9.36 8.80
CA LEU A 105 1.05 7.90 8.83
C LEU A 105 0.20 7.35 9.98
N SER A 106 -0.49 8.21 10.74
CA SER A 106 -1.31 7.84 11.89
C SER A 106 -2.41 6.84 11.50
N GLY A 107 -2.98 6.99 10.30
CA GLY A 107 -3.99 6.11 9.74
C GLY A 107 -3.46 4.78 9.17
N VAL A 108 -2.16 4.63 8.90
CA VAL A 108 -1.62 3.41 8.26
C VAL A 108 -1.82 2.21 9.18
N ALA A 109 -2.61 1.23 8.75
CA ALA A 109 -2.97 0.07 9.55
C ALA A 109 -2.92 -1.23 8.73
N LYS A 110 -3.16 -2.37 9.40
CA LYS A 110 -3.34 -3.66 8.70
C LYS A 110 -4.63 -3.61 7.86
N PRO A 111 -4.75 -4.44 6.81
CA PRO A 111 -5.96 -4.52 6.00
C PRO A 111 -7.20 -4.78 6.86
N ALA A 112 -8.26 -4.02 6.60
CA ALA A 112 -9.51 -4.08 7.34
C ALA A 112 -10.71 -3.84 6.42
N LEU A 113 -11.90 -4.20 6.89
CA LEU A 113 -13.16 -3.81 6.25
C LEU A 113 -13.67 -2.54 6.92
N ILE A 114 -13.79 -1.46 6.14
CA ILE A 114 -14.39 -0.20 6.57
C ILE A 114 -15.69 -0.06 5.77
N ASP A 115 -16.84 -0.09 6.47
CA ASP A 115 -18.16 -0.06 5.84
C ASP A 115 -18.37 -1.14 4.76
N GLY A 116 -17.76 -2.31 4.97
CA GLY A 116 -17.80 -3.43 4.04
C GLY A 116 -16.85 -3.31 2.84
N VAL A 117 -15.99 -2.30 2.80
CA VAL A 117 -14.97 -2.09 1.76
C VAL A 117 -13.58 -2.46 2.31
N PRO A 118 -12.81 -3.32 1.61
CA PRO A 118 -11.41 -3.54 1.93
C PRO A 118 -10.60 -2.27 1.80
N VAL A 119 -10.03 -1.86 2.93
CA VAL A 119 -9.07 -0.75 2.99
C VAL A 119 -7.73 -1.31 3.41
N PHE A 120 -6.69 -0.96 2.66
CA PHE A 120 -5.31 -1.25 3.00
C PHE A 120 -4.39 -0.11 2.57
N TYR A 121 -3.10 -0.21 2.88
CA TYR A 121 -2.13 0.82 2.56
C TYR A 121 -1.04 0.27 1.66
N ALA A 122 -0.57 1.08 0.74
CA ALA A 122 0.50 0.73 -0.18
C ALA A 122 1.41 1.95 -0.43
N GLU A 123 2.66 1.69 -0.78
CA GLU A 123 3.63 2.70 -1.15
C GLU A 123 3.94 2.60 -2.65
N SER A 124 3.98 3.74 -3.33
CA SER A 124 4.41 3.82 -4.72
C SER A 124 5.90 3.50 -4.85
N VAL A 125 6.24 2.58 -5.76
CA VAL A 125 7.63 2.20 -6.03
C VAL A 125 8.43 3.35 -6.66
N ALA A 126 7.78 4.24 -7.41
CA ALA A 126 8.46 5.31 -8.13
C ALA A 126 8.90 6.48 -7.24
N GLY A 127 8.18 6.73 -6.13
CA GLY A 127 8.39 7.95 -5.33
C GLY A 127 8.29 7.79 -3.82
N GLY A 128 8.02 6.58 -3.32
CA GLY A 128 7.86 6.34 -1.88
C GLY A 128 6.66 7.08 -1.27
N VAL A 129 5.67 7.43 -2.10
CA VAL A 129 4.44 8.09 -1.62
C VAL A 129 3.51 7.01 -1.08
N PRO A 130 3.05 7.12 0.18
CA PRO A 130 2.06 6.22 0.75
C PRO A 130 0.65 6.59 0.31
N TYR A 131 -0.17 5.56 0.07
CA TYR A 131 -1.55 5.64 -0.36
C TYR A 131 -2.43 4.80 0.55
N GLN A 132 -3.64 5.30 0.80
CA GLN A 132 -4.77 4.48 1.20
C GLN A 132 -5.40 3.88 -0.06
N VAL A 133 -5.70 2.60 0.00
CA VAL A 133 -6.21 1.84 -1.13
C VAL A 133 -7.55 1.23 -0.76
N GLN A 134 -8.57 1.54 -1.55
CA GLN A 134 -9.87 0.89 -1.45
C GLN A 134 -9.97 -0.13 -2.58
N ALA A 135 -10.20 -1.40 -2.24
CA ALA A 135 -10.43 -2.44 -3.24
C ALA A 135 -11.92 -2.80 -3.28
N PRO A 136 -12.44 -3.26 -4.43
CA PRO A 136 -13.78 -3.83 -4.49
C PRO A 136 -13.94 -4.93 -3.44
N TYR A 137 -15.11 -5.03 -2.80
CA TYR A 137 -15.40 -6.18 -1.93
C TYR A 137 -16.05 -7.31 -2.72
N PRO A 138 -15.76 -8.59 -2.42
CA PRO A 138 -16.27 -9.71 -3.20
C PRO A 138 -17.81 -9.83 -3.19
N HIS A 139 -18.48 -9.30 -2.17
CA HIS A 139 -19.92 -9.44 -1.95
C HIS A 139 -20.74 -8.18 -2.27
N ALA A 140 -20.10 -7.06 -2.56
CA ALA A 140 -20.81 -5.89 -3.01
C ALA A 140 -21.26 -6.16 -4.46
N GLY A 141 -22.57 -6.13 -4.72
CA GLY A 141 -23.11 -6.16 -6.09
C GLY A 141 -22.70 -4.94 -6.94
N GLN A 142 -21.82 -4.09 -6.43
CA GLN A 142 -21.21 -2.96 -7.11
C GLN A 142 -19.82 -3.36 -7.62
N ARG A 143 -19.58 -3.10 -8.91
CA ARG A 143 -18.24 -3.01 -9.48
C ARG A 143 -17.55 -1.75 -8.95
N ALA A 144 -17.21 -1.74 -7.67
CA ALA A 144 -16.35 -0.68 -7.14
C ALA A 144 -14.99 -0.79 -7.84
N GLU A 145 -14.51 0.31 -8.39
CA GLU A 145 -13.15 0.37 -8.92
C GLU A 145 -12.15 0.48 -7.77
N MET A 146 -10.93 0.01 -8.01
CA MET A 146 -9.86 0.13 -7.03
C MET A 146 -9.31 1.55 -7.03
N THR A 147 -9.33 2.23 -5.89
CA THR A 147 -8.83 3.61 -5.76
C THR A 147 -7.53 3.65 -4.97
N TYR A 148 -6.64 4.56 -5.36
CA TYR A 148 -5.37 4.82 -4.70
C TYR A 148 -5.32 6.31 -4.34
N ASP A 149 -5.61 6.60 -3.08
CA ASP A 149 -5.69 7.96 -2.57
C ASP A 149 -4.43 8.28 -1.76
N PRO A 150 -3.61 9.27 -2.16
CA PRO A 150 -2.38 9.59 -1.44
C PRO A 150 -2.71 10.02 -0.01
N LEU A 151 -1.89 9.61 0.96
CA LEU A 151 -2.09 10.05 2.33
C LEU A 151 -1.91 11.57 2.44
N PRO A 152 -2.60 12.22 3.40
CA PRO A 152 -2.42 13.64 3.64
C PRO A 152 -0.99 13.94 4.10
N TYR A 153 -0.52 15.15 3.81
CA TYR A 153 0.71 15.64 4.43
C TYR A 153 0.50 15.77 5.94
N ALA A 154 1.52 15.43 6.72
CA ALA A 154 1.60 15.85 8.10
C ALA A 154 1.60 17.38 8.07
N LEU A 155 0.68 17.99 8.83
CA LEU A 155 0.75 19.42 9.07
C LEU A 155 2.15 19.69 9.63
N GLU A 156 2.94 20.50 8.93
CA GLU A 156 4.11 21.08 9.58
C GLU A 156 3.52 21.89 10.74
N ASP A 157 4.03 21.67 11.96
CA ASP A 157 3.72 22.56 13.06
C ASP A 157 4.13 23.95 12.56
N GLU A 158 3.15 24.77 12.16
CA GLU A 158 3.41 26.15 11.81
C GLU A 158 4.12 26.74 13.01
N ASP A 159 5.39 27.05 12.79
CA ASP A 159 6.31 27.53 13.79
C ASP A 159 5.56 28.60 14.60
N ALA A 160 5.35 28.32 15.88
CA ALA A 160 4.88 29.28 16.86
C ALA A 160 6.01 30.30 17.07
N GLY A 161 6.41 30.98 16.01
CA GLY A 161 7.30 32.13 15.97
C GLY A 161 6.50 33.41 16.24
N GLU A 162 5.62 33.38 17.22
CA GLU A 162 5.10 34.58 17.86
C GLU A 162 5.57 34.58 19.31
N THR A 163 6.76 35.13 19.54
CA THR A 163 7.08 35.75 20.82
C THR A 163 7.86 37.04 20.60
N ASP A 164 7.15 38.13 20.87
CA ASP A 164 7.58 39.35 21.55
C ASP A 164 8.57 40.30 20.87
N GLY A 165 7.94 41.29 20.23
CA GLY A 165 8.07 42.70 20.64
C GLY A 165 9.20 43.07 21.59
N ALA A 166 10.28 43.60 21.03
CA ALA A 166 11.00 44.73 21.60
C ALA A 166 10.84 45.86 20.57
N GLY A 167 9.96 46.84 20.75
CA GLY A 167 9.86 47.65 21.96
C GLY A 167 11.13 48.49 22.02
N GLY A 168 11.09 49.69 21.44
CA GLY A 168 12.26 50.51 21.16
C GLY A 168 12.93 51.07 22.41
N ASP A 169 14.12 51.64 22.20
CA ASP A 169 14.36 52.95 22.76
C ASP A 169 15.34 53.74 21.89
N HIS A 170 14.92 54.97 21.59
CA HIS A 170 15.73 56.02 21.00
C HIS A 170 16.49 56.70 22.14
N ALA A 171 17.82 56.73 22.07
CA ALA A 171 18.62 57.80 22.66
C ALA A 171 19.97 57.90 21.94
#